data_AF-A0AAW8TFA6-F1
#
_entry.id   AF-A0AAW8TFA6-F1
#
_cell.length_a   1.000
_cell.length_b   1.000
_cell.length_c   1.000
_cell.angle_alpha   90.00
_cell.angle_beta   90.00
_cell.angle_gamma   90.00
#
_symmetry.space_group_name_H-M   'P 1'
#
loop_
_entity.id
_entity.type
_entity.pdbx_description
1 polymer ?
#
loop_
_entity_poly.entity_id
_entity_poly.type
_entity_poly.pdbx_seq_one_letter_code
_entity_poly.pdbx_strand_id
1 'polypeptide(L)'
;MDDEKYFVGELINLESDLAEKTKFLFEDLMDNSDKRIQLGEFRLAEVNSLKDKLDLFLKIKPEQQHTELLSLISFWERTFHEMKNVFEENDSNTSWMSSEYNNYQAQHVIVDEMIRTYYKSLKDE
;
A
#
# COMPACT_ATOMS: atom_id res chain seq x y z
N MET A 1 4.61 -16.33 20.74
CA MET A 1 5.90 -15.62 20.89
C MET A 1 6.70 -15.61 19.59
N ASP A 2 7.36 -16.69 19.16
CA ASP A 2 8.17 -16.64 17.91
C ASP A 2 7.32 -16.59 16.63
N ASP A 3 6.25 -17.39 16.55
CA ASP A 3 5.37 -17.42 15.38
C ASP A 3 4.63 -16.09 15.16
N GLU A 4 4.12 -15.50 16.23
CA GLU A 4 3.40 -14.21 16.18
C GLU A 4 4.32 -13.09 15.70
N LYS A 5 5.52 -13.01 16.25
CA LYS A 5 6.53 -12.06 15.81
C LYS A 5 6.94 -12.30 14.36
N TYR A 6 7.09 -13.56 13.93
CA TYR A 6 7.32 -13.88 12.53
C TYR A 6 6.18 -13.33 11.64
N PHE A 7 4.91 -13.60 11.97
CA PHE A 7 3.77 -13.14 11.17
C PHE A 7 3.63 -11.61 11.16
N VAL A 8 3.86 -10.93 12.28
CA VAL A 8 3.87 -9.46 12.32
C VAL A 8 5.03 -8.91 11.46
N GLY A 9 6.19 -9.58 11.46
CA GLY A 9 7.30 -9.23 10.58
C GLY A 9 6.95 -9.39 9.09
N GLU A 10 6.28 -10.48 8.72
CA GLU A 10 5.79 -10.69 7.35
C GLU A 10 4.74 -9.65 6.94
N LEU A 11 3.84 -9.27 7.85
CA LEU A 11 2.87 -8.21 7.63
C LEU A 11 3.58 -6.87 7.31
N ILE A 12 4.58 -6.49 8.12
CA ILE A 12 5.37 -5.28 7.90
C ILE A 12 6.01 -5.30 6.51
N ASN A 13 6.60 -6.43 6.10
CA ASN A 13 7.24 -6.53 4.80
C ASN A 13 6.24 -6.36 3.65
N LEU A 14 5.11 -7.08 3.71
CA LEU A 14 4.07 -7.00 2.67
C LEU A 14 3.47 -5.59 2.54
N GLU A 15 3.21 -4.95 3.68
CA GLU A 15 2.64 -3.61 3.72
C GLU A 15 3.66 -2.56 3.24
N SER A 16 4.91 -2.64 3.69
CA SER A 16 5.98 -1.74 3.25
C SER A 16 6.26 -1.86 1.75
N ASP A 17 6.28 -3.09 1.21
CA ASP A 17 6.46 -3.32 -0.23
C ASP A 17 5.29 -2.71 -1.03
N LEU A 18 4.05 -2.91 -0.56
CA LEU A 18 2.87 -2.33 -1.21
C LEU A 18 2.95 -0.80 -1.21
N ALA A 19 3.30 -0.18 -0.07
CA ALA A 19 3.42 1.26 0.06
C ALA A 19 4.52 1.83 -0.84
N GLU A 20 5.70 1.18 -0.88
CA GLU A 20 6.81 1.61 -1.74
C GLU A 20 6.43 1.55 -3.22
N LYS A 21 5.83 0.44 -3.69
CA LYS A 21 5.44 0.32 -5.10
C LYS A 21 4.30 1.27 -5.47
N THR A 22 3.37 1.52 -4.53
CA THR A 22 2.30 2.51 -4.72
C THR A 22 2.88 3.92 -4.87
N LYS A 23 3.90 4.26 -4.08
CA LYS A 23 4.64 5.52 -4.20
C LYS A 23 5.35 5.64 -5.55
N PHE A 24 6.04 4.60 -6.03
CA PHE A 24 6.69 4.68 -7.34
C PHE A 24 5.68 4.85 -8.47
N LEU A 25 4.55 4.15 -8.42
CA LEU A 25 3.46 4.36 -9.37
C LEU A 25 2.94 5.81 -9.31
N PHE A 26 2.75 6.37 -8.11
CA PHE A 26 2.35 7.76 -7.94
C PHE A 26 3.33 8.73 -8.61
N GLU A 27 4.62 8.58 -8.31
CA GLU A 27 5.69 9.44 -8.84
C GLU A 27 5.79 9.32 -10.37
N ASP A 28 5.72 8.10 -10.91
CA ASP A 28 5.70 7.85 -12.36
C ASP A 28 4.47 8.47 -13.04
N LEU A 29 3.30 8.44 -12.39
CA LEU A 29 2.09 9.10 -12.91
C LEU A 29 2.15 10.62 -12.79
N MET A 30 2.89 11.18 -11.84
CA MET A 30 3.07 12.62 -11.72
C MET A 30 4.11 13.18 -12.71
N ASP A 31 5.06 12.35 -13.15
CA ASP A 31 6.02 12.74 -14.19
C ASP A 31 5.36 12.68 -15.58
N ASN A 32 5.16 13.86 -16.19
CA ASN A 32 4.53 14.00 -17.51
C ASN A 32 5.46 13.63 -18.69
N SER A 33 6.36 12.67 -18.50
CA SER A 33 7.30 12.24 -19.54
C SER A 33 6.68 11.14 -20.42
N ASP A 34 7.04 11.09 -21.72
CA ASP A 34 6.54 10.09 -22.68
C ASP A 34 6.80 8.61 -22.25
N LYS A 35 7.64 8.38 -21.24
CA LYS A 35 7.89 7.06 -20.64
C LYS A 35 6.74 6.55 -19.77
N ARG A 36 5.82 7.43 -19.33
CA ARG A 36 4.63 7.13 -18.49
C ARG A 36 3.78 5.97 -19.04
N ILE A 37 3.64 5.92 -20.37
CA ILE A 37 2.74 4.97 -21.05
C ILE A 37 3.35 3.55 -21.13
N GLN A 38 4.67 3.41 -21.25
CA GLN A 38 5.28 2.10 -21.52
C GLN A 38 5.37 1.17 -20.30
N LEU A 39 5.41 1.72 -19.08
CA LEU A 39 5.56 0.92 -17.85
C LEU A 39 4.36 1.00 -16.91
N GLY A 40 3.39 1.88 -17.15
CA GLY A 40 2.25 2.08 -16.25
C GLY A 40 1.37 0.84 -16.07
N GLU A 41 1.07 0.09 -17.14
CA GLU A 41 0.31 -1.18 -17.02
C GLU A 41 1.04 -2.21 -16.16
N PHE A 42 2.36 -2.34 -16.35
CA PHE A 42 3.19 -3.24 -15.55
C PHE A 42 3.19 -2.82 -14.08
N ARG A 43 3.35 -1.52 -13.79
CA ARG A 43 3.33 -0.98 -12.42
C ARG A 43 1.98 -1.16 -11.74
N LEU A 44 0.88 -0.91 -12.44
CA LEU A 44 -0.47 -1.16 -11.93
C LEU A 44 -0.66 -2.64 -11.58
N ALA A 45 -0.22 -3.55 -12.45
CA ALA A 45 -0.30 -4.98 -12.21
C ALA A 45 0.58 -5.43 -11.03
N GLU A 46 1.80 -4.88 -10.90
CA GLU A 46 2.71 -5.14 -9.78
C GLU A 46 2.06 -4.74 -8.45
N VAL A 47 1.54 -3.51 -8.37
CA VAL A 47 0.89 -2.95 -7.18
C VAL A 47 -0.37 -3.75 -6.82
N ASN A 48 -1.21 -4.09 -7.79
CA ASN A 48 -2.40 -4.92 -7.54
C ASN A 48 -2.03 -6.33 -7.05
N SER A 49 -0.99 -6.94 -7.60
CA SER A 49 -0.52 -8.25 -7.14
C SER A 49 -0.01 -8.23 -5.70
N LEU A 50 0.63 -7.14 -5.27
CA LEU A 50 1.04 -6.96 -3.87
C LEU A 50 -0.17 -6.84 -2.94
N LYS A 51 -1.23 -6.14 -3.36
CA LYS A 51 -2.49 -6.11 -2.62
C LYS A 51 -3.11 -7.49 -2.49
N ASP A 52 -3.17 -8.27 -3.57
CA ASP A 52 -3.71 -9.63 -3.54
C ASP A 52 -2.94 -10.52 -2.55
N LYS A 53 -1.61 -10.37 -2.48
CA LYS A 53 -0.77 -11.09 -1.51
C LYS A 53 -1.06 -10.68 -0.07
N LEU A 54 -1.19 -9.38 0.20
CA LEU A 54 -1.56 -8.87 1.52
C LEU A 54 -2.94 -9.38 1.94
N ASP A 55 -3.92 -9.34 1.05
CA ASP A 55 -5.27 -9.86 1.30
C ASP A 55 -5.27 -11.36 1.58
N LEU A 56 -4.49 -12.13 0.83
CA LEU A 56 -4.33 -13.57 1.08
C LEU A 56 -3.69 -13.84 2.44
N PHE A 57 -2.63 -13.10 2.78
CA PHE A 57 -1.97 -13.20 4.08
C PHE A 57 -2.96 -12.94 5.21
N LEU A 58 -3.73 -11.86 5.14
CA LEU A 58 -4.72 -11.50 6.16
C LEU A 58 -5.85 -12.51 6.25
N LYS A 59 -6.26 -13.15 5.15
CA LYS A 59 -7.25 -14.24 5.19
C LYS A 59 -6.71 -15.50 5.88
N ILE A 60 -5.41 -15.78 5.74
CA ILE A 60 -4.75 -16.92 6.41
C ILE A 60 -4.46 -16.60 7.89
N LYS A 61 -4.21 -15.33 8.20
CA LYS A 61 -3.88 -14.82 9.54
C LYS A 61 -4.86 -13.74 9.98
N PRO A 62 -6.12 -14.10 10.26
CA PRO A 62 -7.16 -13.14 10.64
C PRO A 62 -6.82 -12.39 11.94
N GLU A 63 -5.97 -12.94 12.80
CA GLU A 63 -5.51 -12.28 14.04
C GLU A 63 -4.73 -11.00 13.76
N GLN A 64 -4.19 -10.85 12.55
CA GLN A 64 -3.46 -9.65 12.08
C GLN A 64 -4.41 -8.60 11.47
N GLN A 65 -5.71 -8.90 11.33
CA GLN A 65 -6.70 -7.95 10.83
C GLN A 65 -7.14 -6.99 11.95
N HIS A 66 -6.35 -5.95 12.17
CA HIS A 66 -6.72 -4.86 13.07
C HIS A 66 -7.52 -3.78 12.31
N THR A 67 -8.38 -3.05 13.02
CA THR A 67 -9.25 -2.00 12.45
C THR A 67 -8.45 -0.96 11.66
N GLU A 68 -7.28 -0.60 12.16
CA GLU A 68 -6.36 0.38 11.56
C GLU A 68 -5.79 -0.12 10.22
N LEU A 69 -5.50 -1.41 10.11
CA LEU A 69 -5.03 -2.02 8.86
C LEU A 69 -6.14 -2.11 7.82
N LEU A 70 -7.37 -2.47 8.22
CA LEU A 70 -8.53 -2.48 7.33
C LEU A 70 -8.86 -1.07 6.82
N SER A 71 -8.72 -0.06 7.70
CA SER A 71 -8.81 1.34 7.33
C SER A 71 -7.74 1.70 6.29
N LEU A 72 -6.48 1.37 6.56
CA LEU A 72 -5.37 1.61 5.62
C LEU A 72 -5.62 1.00 4.24
N ILE A 73 -6.10 -0.24 4.20
CA ILE A 73 -6.51 -0.92 2.95
C ILE A 73 -7.58 -0.12 2.21
N SER A 74 -8.57 0.41 2.92
CA SER A 74 -9.63 1.22 2.30
C SER A 74 -9.10 2.55 1.73
N PHE A 75 -8.11 3.17 2.37
CA PHE A 75 -7.41 4.35 1.83
C PHE A 75 -6.59 4.00 0.58
N TRP A 76 -5.89 2.87 0.62
CA TRP A 76 -5.14 2.36 -0.51
C TRP A 76 -6.07 2.07 -1.71
N GLU A 77 -7.23 1.45 -1.50
CA GLU A 77 -8.17 1.12 -2.58
C GLU A 77 -8.65 2.35 -3.34
N ARG A 78 -8.97 3.44 -2.63
CA ARG A 78 -9.31 4.72 -3.26
C ARG A 78 -8.14 5.32 -4.02
N THR A 79 -6.95 5.29 -3.42
CA THR A 79 -5.72 5.79 -4.04
C THR A 79 -5.40 5.05 -5.34
N PHE A 80 -5.46 3.72 -5.30
CA PHE A 80 -5.20 2.86 -6.45
C PHE A 80 -6.26 3.03 -7.54
N HIS A 81 -7.53 3.21 -7.16
CA HIS A 81 -8.59 3.52 -8.11
C HIS A 81 -8.32 4.81 -8.87
N GLU A 82 -7.95 5.89 -8.18
CA GLU A 82 -7.62 7.16 -8.84
C GLU A 82 -6.38 7.06 -9.73
N MET A 83 -5.32 6.35 -9.29
CA MET A 83 -4.13 6.11 -10.11
C MET A 83 -4.47 5.36 -11.39
N LYS A 84 -5.32 4.33 -11.27
CA LYS A 84 -5.79 3.55 -12.42
C LYS A 84 -6.59 4.42 -13.39
N ASN A 85 -7.52 5.25 -12.89
CA ASN A 85 -8.31 6.14 -13.74
C ASN A 85 -7.42 7.15 -14.48
N VAL A 86 -6.48 7.79 -13.77
CA VAL A 86 -5.51 8.72 -14.36
C VAL A 86 -4.70 8.06 -15.49
N PHE A 87 -4.30 6.80 -15.29
CA PHE A 87 -3.57 6.05 -16.31
C PHE A 87 -4.46 5.68 -17.51
N GLU A 88 -5.62 5.06 -17.27
CA GLU A 88 -6.51 4.53 -18.32
C GLU A 88 -7.17 5.64 -19.15
N GLU A 89 -7.52 6.76 -18.52
CA GLU A 89 -8.15 7.91 -19.18
C GLU A 89 -7.12 8.90 -19.74
N ASN A 90 -5.83 8.66 -19.49
CA ASN A 90 -4.76 9.62 -19.73
C ASN A 90 -5.10 11.01 -19.16
N ASP A 91 -5.70 11.04 -17.97
CA ASP A 91 -6.12 12.27 -17.33
C ASP A 91 -4.90 13.09 -16.92
N SER A 92 -4.94 14.37 -17.28
CA SER A 92 -3.91 15.36 -16.95
C SER A 92 -4.23 16.10 -15.65
N ASN A 93 -5.45 15.96 -15.12
CA ASN A 93 -5.85 16.51 -13.83
C ASN A 93 -5.57 15.53 -12.68
N THR A 94 -4.35 15.55 -12.16
CA THR A 94 -3.89 14.66 -11.09
C THR A 94 -4.25 15.13 -9.67
N SER A 95 -5.12 16.15 -9.53
CA SER A 95 -5.42 16.77 -8.23
C SER A 95 -6.09 15.80 -7.24
N TRP A 96 -7.05 15.00 -7.73
CA TRP A 96 -7.76 14.01 -6.92
C TRP A 96 -6.86 12.85 -6.53
N MET A 97 -6.12 12.29 -7.48
CA MET A 97 -5.09 11.27 -7.23
C MET A 97 -4.08 11.75 -6.18
N SER A 98 -3.60 13.00 -6.29
CA SER A 98 -2.66 13.58 -5.32
C SER A 98 -3.27 13.68 -3.92
N SER A 99 -4.54 14.08 -3.83
CA SER A 99 -5.26 14.16 -2.55
C SER A 99 -5.41 12.77 -1.91
N GLU A 100 -5.89 11.77 -2.66
CA GLU A 100 -6.05 10.41 -2.14
C GLU A 100 -4.71 9.80 -1.73
N TYR A 101 -3.66 9.98 -2.54
CA TYR A 101 -2.32 9.49 -2.21
C TYR A 101 -1.78 10.13 -0.93
N ASN A 102 -1.94 11.45 -0.75
CA ASN A 102 -1.49 12.12 0.48
C ASN A 102 -2.25 11.62 1.71
N ASN A 103 -3.55 11.37 1.59
CA ASN A 103 -4.36 10.80 2.66
C ASN A 103 -3.90 9.36 3.01
N TYR A 104 -3.69 8.54 1.99
CA TYR A 104 -3.15 7.19 2.16
C TYR A 104 -1.76 7.21 2.80
N GLN A 105 -0.84 8.04 2.32
CA GLN A 105 0.52 8.15 2.84
C GLN A 105 0.53 8.58 4.31
N ALA A 106 -0.32 9.54 4.69
CA ALA A 106 -0.46 9.96 6.08
C ALA A 106 -0.97 8.81 6.97
N GLN A 107 -1.97 8.06 6.51
CA GLN A 107 -2.48 6.91 7.24
C GLN A 107 -1.45 5.78 7.32
N HIS A 108 -0.70 5.52 6.24
CA HIS A 108 0.36 4.52 6.19
C HIS A 108 1.42 4.78 7.26
N VAL A 109 1.91 6.02 7.38
CA VAL A 109 2.92 6.38 8.40
C VAL A 109 2.44 6.05 9.82
N ILE A 110 1.17 6.35 10.13
CA ILE A 110 0.60 6.07 11.45
C ILE A 110 0.51 4.56 11.70
N VAL A 111 -0.01 3.80 10.73
CA VAL A 111 -0.24 2.36 10.89
C VAL A 111 1.08 1.59 10.90
N ASP A 112 2.04 1.93 10.04
CA ASP A 112 3.38 1.33 10.04
C ASP A 112 4.09 1.54 11.39
N GLU A 113 4.02 2.76 11.96
CA GLU A 113 4.58 3.03 13.29
C GLU A 113 3.91 2.17 14.38
N MET A 114 2.58 2.04 14.33
CA MET A 114 1.83 1.19 15.26
C MET A 114 2.26 -0.28 15.16
N ILE A 115 2.31 -0.85 13.95
CA ILE A 115 2.67 -2.26 13.73
C ILE A 115 4.13 -2.50 14.16
N ARG A 116 5.05 -1.60 13.81
CA ARG A 116 6.47 -1.73 14.21
C ARG A 116 6.67 -1.59 15.72
N THR A 117 5.88 -0.75 16.39
CA THR A 117 5.92 -0.61 17.85
C THR A 117 5.46 -1.90 18.52
N TYR A 118 4.35 -2.46 18.05
CA TYR A 118 3.89 -3.76 18.52
C TYR A 118 4.92 -4.88 18.25
N TYR A 119 5.48 -4.96 17.04
CA TYR A 119 6.54 -5.92 16.71
C TYR A 119 7.75 -5.85 17.66
N LYS A 120 8.15 -4.65 18.08
CA LYS A 120 9.24 -4.47 19.04
C LYS A 120 8.87 -4.98 20.43
N SER A 121 7.62 -4.80 20.86
CA SER A 121 7.14 -5.30 22.16
C SER A 121 7.11 -6.83 22.25
N LEU A 122 7.00 -7.53 21.11
CA LEU A 122 7.04 -9.01 21.05
C LEU A 122 8.43 -9.63 21.34
N LYS A 123 9.44 -8.84 21.71
CA LYS A 123 10.79 -9.30 22.09
C LYS A 123 11.04 -9.32 23.60
N ASP A 124 10.14 -8.74 24.40
CA ASP A 124 10.36 -8.49 25.82
C ASP A 124 9.68 -9.51 26.76
N GLU A 125 9.28 -10.68 26.24
CA GLU A 125 8.81 -11.86 27.01
C GLU A 125 9.62 -13.12 26.67
#